data_AF-A0A8T1QJF2-F1
#
_entry.id   AF-A0A8T1QJF2-F1
#
_cell.length_a   1.000
_cell.length_b   1.000
_cell.length_c   1.000
_cell.angle_alpha   90.00
_cell.angle_beta   90.00
_cell.angle_gamma   90.00
#
_symmetry.space_group_name_H-M   'P 1'
#
loop_
_entity.id
_entity.type
_entity.pdbx_description
1 polymer ?
#
loop_
_entity_poly.entity_id
_entity_poly.type
_entity_poly.pdbx_seq_one_letter_code
_entity_poly.pdbx_strand_id
1 'polypeptide(L)'
;MINNKNSGTVSIYTVDSKTSSSSLEFRCPTIEKACKCQHITVHTVTLSSPSTIISCVEKVPQGETSSNITVADSEHGHPKSYDESTTSTVLRDVHIPTRLMEDFLELSKDNTDKDLETCGILGASLEEGVFYVTTLIIPKQESTSSSCQAINEEEVFAIQNEQSLFPVGWIHTHPSQTCFLSSVDVHTQYSYQVMVPEAFAIVMAPTDTSRSYGIFRLSDPGGMSVLKECQETGFHPHKDLADGSTIYEDCSSVYKNSNLRFEIFDLR
;
A
#
# COMPACT_ATOMS: atom_id res chain seq x y z
N MET A 1 35.88 -46.85 -13.48
CA MET A 1 37.03 -46.16 -12.85
C MET A 1 37.69 -45.29 -13.89
N ILE A 2 37.77 -43.98 -13.67
CA ILE A 2 38.85 -43.03 -14.00
C ILE A 2 38.23 -41.62 -14.02
N ASN A 3 38.95 -40.71 -13.40
CA ASN A 3 38.53 -39.42 -12.86
C ASN A 3 39.26 -38.30 -13.62
N ASN A 4 38.56 -37.17 -13.79
CA ASN A 4 39.01 -35.77 -13.74
C ASN A 4 39.95 -35.08 -14.78
N LYS A 5 39.46 -33.91 -15.23
CA LYS A 5 40.09 -32.56 -15.38
C LYS A 5 41.24 -32.39 -16.39
N ASN A 6 41.50 -31.23 -17.02
CA ASN A 6 41.08 -29.83 -16.90
C ASN A 6 41.41 -29.12 -18.24
N SER A 7 40.75 -28.02 -18.61
CA SER A 7 41.12 -27.18 -19.77
C SER A 7 41.31 -25.72 -19.36
N GLY A 8 42.47 -25.13 -19.69
CA GLY A 8 42.74 -23.70 -19.87
C GLY A 8 43.24 -23.52 -21.32
N THR A 9 43.15 -22.40 -22.03
CA THR A 9 43.56 -21.00 -21.76
C THR A 9 43.08 -20.13 -22.95
N VAL A 10 43.41 -18.81 -22.98
CA VAL A 10 43.33 -17.78 -24.07
C VAL A 10 42.25 -16.72 -23.76
N SER A 11 42.41 -15.39 -23.92
CA SER A 11 43.51 -14.41 -24.08
C SER A 11 42.90 -13.01 -23.82
N ILE A 12 43.74 -12.06 -23.40
CA ILE A 12 43.42 -10.65 -23.07
C ILE A 12 43.40 -9.78 -24.33
N TYR A 13 42.47 -8.81 -24.43
CA TYR A 13 42.70 -7.49 -25.07
C TYR A 13 41.81 -6.41 -24.43
N THR A 14 42.41 -5.22 -24.24
CA THR A 14 41.85 -3.98 -23.65
C THR A 14 41.83 -2.90 -24.74
N VAL A 15 40.81 -2.01 -24.80
CA VAL A 15 40.93 -0.52 -24.87
C VAL A 15 39.59 0.19 -25.16
N ASP A 16 39.12 0.96 -24.18
CA ASP A 16 38.80 2.39 -24.15
C ASP A 16 37.99 3.18 -25.22
N SER A 17 36.95 3.88 -24.69
CA SER A 17 36.71 5.33 -24.72
C SER A 17 35.90 6.05 -25.83
N LYS A 18 34.94 6.86 -25.34
CA LYS A 18 34.47 8.23 -25.74
C LYS A 18 33.23 8.44 -26.64
N THR A 19 32.19 8.91 -25.96
CA THR A 19 31.30 10.09 -26.16
C THR A 19 31.31 10.86 -27.49
N SER A 20 30.12 11.09 -28.07
CA SER A 20 29.72 12.41 -28.61
C SER A 20 28.21 12.51 -28.85
N SER A 21 27.64 13.62 -28.40
CA SER A 21 26.27 14.11 -28.58
C SER A 21 26.03 14.71 -29.97
N SER A 22 24.84 14.51 -30.55
CA SER A 22 24.20 15.53 -31.38
C SER A 22 22.68 15.34 -31.42
N SER A 23 21.99 16.40 -31.00
CA SER A 23 20.59 16.73 -31.27
C SER A 23 20.25 16.64 -32.75
N LEU A 24 19.03 16.17 -33.09
CA LEU A 24 18.20 16.70 -34.18
C LEU A 24 16.79 16.09 -34.13
N GLU A 25 15.81 16.98 -34.20
CA GLU A 25 14.36 16.76 -34.21
C GLU A 25 13.90 15.78 -35.29
N PHE A 26 12.86 14.99 -35.03
CA PHE A 26 12.02 14.47 -36.12
C PHE A 26 10.54 14.38 -35.76
N ARG A 27 9.76 14.95 -36.69
CA ARG A 27 8.34 14.72 -36.96
C ARG A 27 7.94 13.24 -36.85
N CYS A 28 6.71 13.06 -36.34
CA CYS A 28 5.98 11.80 -36.26
C CYS A 28 5.68 11.21 -37.66
N PRO A 29 5.75 9.87 -37.80
CA PRO A 29 4.65 9.16 -38.45
C PRO A 29 4.26 7.82 -37.79
N THR A 30 3.01 7.46 -38.07
CA THR A 30 2.12 6.42 -37.55
C THR A 30 2.51 4.96 -37.92
N ILE A 31 2.43 4.09 -36.91
CA ILE A 31 2.03 2.64 -36.82
C ILE A 31 2.51 1.65 -37.91
N GLU A 32 3.25 0.61 -37.48
CA GLU A 32 2.86 -0.81 -37.65
C GLU A 32 3.75 -1.79 -36.83
N LYS A 33 3.19 -2.96 -36.55
CA LYS A 33 3.54 -3.91 -35.47
C LYS A 33 4.79 -4.78 -35.70
N ALA A 34 5.30 -5.25 -34.55
CA ALA A 34 6.02 -6.50 -34.25
C ALA A 34 7.55 -6.49 -34.32
N CYS A 35 8.22 -6.72 -33.17
CA CYS A 35 9.19 -7.82 -32.97
C CYS A 35 9.78 -7.78 -31.53
N LYS A 36 10.15 -8.97 -31.03
CA LYS A 36 11.09 -9.33 -29.95
C LYS A 36 11.75 -8.18 -29.16
N CYS A 37 11.60 -8.21 -27.84
CA CYS A 37 12.35 -7.33 -26.94
C CYS A 37 13.48 -8.11 -26.25
N GLN A 38 14.73 -7.78 -26.58
CA GLN A 38 15.87 -7.87 -25.67
C GLN A 38 16.40 -6.46 -25.45
N HIS A 39 16.81 -6.20 -24.21
CA HIS A 39 17.47 -5.00 -23.67
C HIS A 39 16.62 -3.71 -23.56
N ILE A 40 16.05 -3.51 -22.37
CA ILE A 40 15.58 -2.19 -21.92
C ILE A 40 16.67 -1.56 -21.04
N THR A 41 17.14 -0.40 -21.48
CA THR A 41 17.98 0.52 -20.72
C THR A 41 17.15 1.15 -19.61
N VAL A 42 17.64 1.04 -18.37
CA VAL A 42 17.03 1.62 -17.18
C VAL A 42 17.10 3.14 -17.27
N HIS A 43 15.94 3.78 -17.42
CA HIS A 43 15.77 5.20 -17.13
C HIS A 43 15.28 5.34 -15.68
N THR A 44 16.03 6.11 -14.89
CA THR A 44 15.68 6.51 -13.52
C THR A 44 14.27 7.11 -13.48
N VAL A 45 13.36 6.49 -12.71
CA VAL A 45 12.04 7.05 -12.42
C VAL A 45 11.94 7.33 -10.92
N THR A 46 11.50 8.56 -10.65
CA THR A 46 11.20 9.16 -9.35
C THR A 46 10.31 8.28 -8.50
N LEU A 47 10.84 7.88 -7.34
CA LEU A 47 10.15 7.21 -6.24
C LEU A 47 8.84 7.95 -5.91
N SER A 48 7.71 7.29 -6.15
CA SER A 48 6.40 7.66 -5.61
C SER A 48 5.76 6.41 -5.02
N SER A 49 6.49 5.76 -4.11
CA SER A 49 5.94 4.75 -3.21
C SER A 49 5.84 5.43 -1.85
N PRO A 50 4.72 5.32 -1.12
CA PRO A 50 4.64 5.86 0.22
C PRO A 50 5.60 5.04 1.08
N SER A 51 6.68 5.67 1.54
CA SER A 51 7.47 5.08 2.61
C SER A 51 6.69 5.21 3.90
N THR A 52 6.43 4.08 4.58
CA THR A 52 5.92 4.06 5.94
C THR A 52 6.98 4.63 6.89
N ILE A 53 6.82 5.85 7.37
CA ILE A 53 7.47 6.41 8.57
C ILE A 53 6.38 7.29 9.22
N ILE A 54 5.84 6.98 10.41
CA ILE A 54 6.49 7.22 11.70
C ILE A 54 6.08 6.16 12.75
N SER A 55 7.03 5.34 13.18
CA SER A 55 7.20 5.03 14.59
C SER A 55 8.70 4.87 14.84
N CYS A 56 9.21 5.49 15.91
CA CYS A 56 10.62 5.69 16.29
C CYS A 56 11.28 6.95 15.69
N VAL A 57 11.28 8.07 16.42
CA VAL A 57 12.30 9.12 16.27
C VAL A 57 13.17 9.13 17.51
N GLU A 58 14.46 8.82 17.31
CA GLU A 58 15.51 8.97 18.30
C GLU A 58 15.76 10.46 18.59
N LYS A 59 15.80 10.84 19.88
CA LYS A 59 16.11 12.22 20.29
C LYS A 59 17.57 12.55 19.98
N VAL A 60 17.81 13.66 19.28
CA VAL A 60 19.12 14.31 19.19
C VAL A 60 19.06 15.70 19.87
N PRO A 61 20.11 16.14 20.60
CA PRO A 61 20.00 17.21 21.60
C PRO A 61 19.96 18.61 21.00
N GLN A 62 19.39 19.52 21.79
CA GLN A 62 19.29 20.95 21.51
C GLN A 62 20.64 21.60 21.20
N GLY A 63 20.64 22.42 20.15
CA GLY A 63 21.66 23.41 19.84
C GLY A 63 21.03 24.53 19.01
N GLU A 64 20.91 25.70 19.61
CA GLU A 64 20.43 26.95 19.01
C GLU A 64 21.18 27.29 17.72
N THR A 65 20.50 27.78 16.68
CA THR A 65 20.84 29.09 16.09
C THR A 65 19.68 29.61 15.22
N SER A 66 19.26 30.83 15.53
CA SER A 66 18.28 31.65 14.84
C SER A 66 18.68 32.01 13.41
N SER A 67 17.72 32.10 12.49
CA SER A 67 17.76 33.12 11.44
C SER A 67 16.34 33.54 11.03
N ASN A 68 16.07 34.83 11.27
CA ASN A 68 14.88 35.56 10.85
C ASN A 68 15.00 35.90 9.37
N ILE A 69 13.93 35.70 8.59
CA ILE A 69 13.76 36.38 7.30
C ILE A 69 12.35 36.98 7.22
N THR A 70 12.36 38.25 6.82
CA THR A 70 11.35 39.28 6.98
C THR A 70 10.18 39.18 6.00
N VAL A 71 9.00 39.54 6.48
CA VAL A 71 7.74 39.75 5.74
C VAL A 71 7.88 40.90 4.75
N ALA A 72 7.35 40.72 3.53
CA ALA A 72 7.02 41.81 2.62
C ALA A 72 5.59 41.60 2.11
N ASP A 73 4.73 42.58 2.45
CA ASP A 73 3.37 42.75 1.94
C ASP A 73 3.38 43.01 0.43
N SER A 74 2.45 42.37 -0.28
CA SER A 74 1.92 42.88 -1.53
C SER A 74 0.49 42.34 -1.71
N GLU A 75 -0.48 43.20 -1.41
CA GLU A 75 -1.86 43.05 -1.86
C GLU A 75 -1.94 43.06 -3.40
N HIS A 76 -3.04 42.50 -3.91
CA HIS A 76 -3.60 42.54 -5.28
C HIS A 76 -3.55 41.21 -6.04
N GLY A 77 -4.65 40.46 -5.92
CA GLY A 77 -5.05 39.46 -6.89
C GLY A 77 -5.96 38.40 -6.30
N HIS A 78 -7.27 38.55 -6.48
CA HIS A 78 -8.26 37.49 -6.23
C HIS A 78 -7.78 36.14 -6.79
N PRO A 79 -7.64 35.10 -5.95
CA PRO A 79 -7.85 33.74 -6.41
C PRO A 79 -9.36 33.49 -6.34
N LYS A 80 -9.94 33.17 -7.50
CA LYS A 80 -11.27 32.60 -7.61
C LYS A 80 -11.43 31.54 -6.52
N SER A 81 -12.48 31.65 -5.71
CA SER A 81 -12.87 30.59 -4.80
C SER A 81 -12.95 29.31 -5.63
N TYR A 82 -12.03 28.37 -5.38
CA TYR A 82 -12.34 26.99 -5.69
C TYR A 82 -13.58 26.71 -4.86
N ASP A 83 -14.70 26.64 -5.56
CA ASP A 83 -15.91 26.04 -5.06
C ASP A 83 -15.47 24.69 -4.51
N GLU A 84 -15.41 24.61 -3.18
CA GLU A 84 -15.23 23.37 -2.44
C GLU A 84 -16.51 22.60 -2.67
N SER A 85 -16.59 22.04 -3.88
CA SER A 85 -17.70 21.24 -4.33
C SER A 85 -17.67 20.02 -3.43
N THR A 86 -18.58 20.04 -2.46
CA THR A 86 -19.04 18.90 -1.68
C THR A 86 -19.71 17.90 -2.62
N THR A 87 -18.97 17.42 -3.62
CA THR A 87 -19.33 16.20 -4.30
C THR A 87 -19.08 15.10 -3.29
N SER A 88 -20.16 14.62 -2.66
CA SER A 88 -20.20 13.25 -2.19
C SER A 88 -19.83 12.38 -3.39
N THR A 89 -18.53 12.10 -3.54
CA THR A 89 -18.03 11.22 -4.59
C THR A 89 -18.48 9.84 -4.21
N VAL A 90 -19.47 9.33 -4.93
CA VAL A 90 -19.93 7.95 -4.79
C VAL A 90 -18.71 7.05 -4.97
N LEU A 91 -18.39 6.29 -3.92
CA LEU A 91 -17.28 5.34 -3.95
C LEU A 91 -17.54 4.29 -5.05
N ARG A 92 -16.50 3.92 -5.77
CA ARG A 92 -16.58 2.80 -6.72
C ARG A 92 -16.79 1.49 -5.99
N ASP A 93 -17.51 0.57 -6.62
CA ASP A 93 -17.69 -0.77 -6.11
C ASP A 93 -16.37 -1.55 -6.15
N VAL A 94 -16.16 -2.38 -5.13
CA VAL A 94 -15.00 -3.27 -5.02
C VAL A 94 -15.49 -4.71 -4.88
N HIS A 95 -15.08 -5.59 -5.78
CA HIS A 95 -15.42 -7.00 -5.72
C HIS A 95 -14.25 -7.81 -5.16
N ILE A 96 -14.51 -8.62 -4.13
CA ILE A 96 -13.54 -9.55 -3.56
C ILE A 96 -13.91 -11.01 -3.86
N PRO A 97 -12.94 -11.90 -4.07
CA PRO A 97 -13.19 -13.34 -4.20
C PRO A 97 -13.87 -13.87 -2.94
N THR A 98 -14.90 -14.71 -3.10
CA THR A 98 -15.62 -15.28 -1.93
C THR A 98 -14.69 -16.08 -1.02
N ARG A 99 -13.66 -16.72 -1.59
CA ARG A 99 -12.68 -17.54 -0.86
C ARG A 99 -11.54 -16.74 -0.20
N LEU A 100 -11.41 -15.45 -0.49
CA LEU A 100 -10.26 -14.62 -0.06
C LEU A 100 -9.97 -14.77 1.44
N MET A 101 -11.01 -14.67 2.27
CA MET A 101 -10.89 -14.71 3.72
C MET A 101 -10.56 -16.11 4.26
N GLU A 102 -11.11 -17.16 3.64
CA GLU A 102 -10.86 -18.55 4.05
C GLU A 102 -9.43 -18.96 3.68
N ASP A 103 -9.02 -18.67 2.44
CA ASP A 103 -7.67 -18.97 1.96
C ASP A 103 -6.62 -18.15 2.76
N PHE A 104 -6.92 -16.90 3.13
CA PHE A 104 -6.04 -16.12 4.02
C PHE A 104 -5.90 -16.72 5.42
N LEU A 105 -7.01 -17.17 6.04
CA LEU A 105 -6.96 -17.83 7.35
C LEU A 105 -6.15 -19.13 7.32
N GLU A 106 -6.18 -19.87 6.20
CA GLU A 106 -5.33 -21.04 6.02
C GLU A 106 -3.84 -20.67 5.99
N LEU A 107 -3.49 -19.59 5.28
CA LEU A 107 -2.12 -19.08 5.20
C LEU A 107 -1.58 -18.51 6.53
N SER A 108 -2.47 -17.97 7.38
CA SER A 108 -2.13 -17.39 8.68
C SER A 108 -2.14 -18.40 9.83
N LYS A 109 -2.62 -19.62 9.58
CA LYS A 109 -2.93 -20.62 10.62
C LYS A 109 -1.81 -20.82 11.64
N ASP A 110 -0.58 -21.03 11.19
CA ASP A 110 0.56 -21.29 12.07
C ASP A 110 0.90 -20.13 13.01
N ASN A 111 0.62 -18.89 12.59
CA ASN A 111 0.78 -17.70 13.41
C ASN A 111 -0.42 -17.53 14.33
N THR A 112 -1.64 -17.69 13.81
CA THR A 112 -2.87 -17.63 14.58
C THR A 112 -2.87 -18.65 15.74
N ASP A 113 -2.41 -19.88 15.50
CA ASP A 113 -2.30 -20.92 16.53
C ASP A 113 -1.26 -20.57 17.63
N LYS A 114 -0.35 -19.62 17.37
CA LYS A 114 0.66 -19.09 18.31
C LYS A 114 0.27 -17.73 18.89
N ASP A 115 -0.96 -17.26 18.66
CA ASP A 115 -1.43 -15.93 19.05
C ASP A 115 -0.56 -14.80 18.45
N LEU A 116 -0.20 -14.96 17.17
CA LEU A 116 0.51 -13.94 16.39
C LEU A 116 -0.36 -13.46 15.24
N GLU A 117 -0.43 -12.14 15.06
CA GLU A 117 -1.12 -11.55 13.92
C GLU A 117 -0.38 -11.82 12.61
N THR A 118 -1.14 -11.91 11.52
CA THR A 118 -0.61 -11.97 10.16
C THR A 118 -1.35 -10.95 9.31
N CYS A 119 -0.65 -10.24 8.42
CA CYS A 119 -1.24 -9.37 7.40
C CYS A 119 -0.99 -9.86 5.98
N GLY A 120 -1.86 -9.42 5.07
CA GLY A 120 -1.75 -9.53 3.63
C GLY A 120 -2.27 -8.26 2.94
N ILE A 121 -1.80 -8.01 1.73
CA ILE A 121 -2.09 -6.81 0.94
C ILE A 121 -2.95 -7.20 -0.26
N LEU A 122 -3.98 -6.42 -0.55
CA LEU A 122 -4.96 -6.68 -1.59
C LEU A 122 -4.68 -5.81 -2.82
N GLY A 123 -4.32 -6.46 -3.92
CA GLY A 123 -4.15 -5.85 -5.23
C GLY A 123 -5.38 -6.05 -6.11
N ALA A 124 -5.81 -5.00 -6.80
CA ALA A 124 -6.97 -5.05 -7.69
C ALA A 124 -6.70 -4.50 -9.10
N SER A 125 -7.40 -5.07 -10.09
CA SER A 125 -7.59 -4.43 -11.39
C SER A 125 -8.79 -3.48 -11.36
N LEU A 126 -8.81 -2.50 -12.25
CA LEU A 126 -9.94 -1.58 -12.43
C LEU A 126 -10.55 -1.80 -13.82
N GLU A 127 -11.80 -2.23 -13.87
CA GLU A 127 -12.53 -2.50 -15.10
C GLU A 127 -13.89 -1.81 -15.07
N GLU A 128 -14.19 -0.99 -16.08
CA GLU A 128 -15.46 -0.27 -16.21
C GLU A 128 -15.89 0.52 -14.96
N GLY A 129 -14.91 1.05 -14.22
CA GLY A 129 -15.15 1.83 -13.00
C GLY A 129 -15.36 0.99 -11.74
N VAL A 130 -15.18 -0.33 -11.81
CA VAL A 130 -15.29 -1.27 -10.68
C VAL A 130 -13.93 -1.89 -10.39
N PHE A 131 -13.55 -1.95 -9.11
CA PHE A 131 -12.34 -2.65 -8.69
C PHE A 131 -12.62 -4.14 -8.49
N TYR A 132 -11.69 -4.98 -8.94
CA TYR A 132 -11.73 -6.42 -8.73
C TYR A 132 -10.45 -6.85 -8.03
N VAL A 133 -10.54 -7.33 -6.79
CA VAL A 133 -9.39 -7.86 -6.06
C VAL A 133 -8.98 -9.18 -6.69
N THR A 134 -7.86 -9.15 -7.40
CA THR A 134 -7.30 -10.27 -8.16
C THR A 134 -6.04 -10.83 -7.54
N THR A 135 -5.48 -10.16 -6.52
CA THR A 135 -4.19 -10.56 -5.93
C THR A 135 -4.21 -10.39 -4.42
N LEU A 136 -3.76 -11.42 -3.70
CA LEU A 136 -3.40 -11.40 -2.28
C LEU A 136 -1.89 -11.57 -2.17
N ILE A 137 -1.21 -10.62 -1.55
CA ILE A 137 0.23 -10.69 -1.30
C ILE A 137 0.43 -10.87 0.20
N ILE A 138 1.08 -11.95 0.62
CA ILE A 138 1.53 -12.14 2.01
C ILE A 138 2.98 -11.66 2.08
N PRO A 139 3.25 -10.46 2.61
CA PRO A 139 4.60 -9.96 2.70
C PRO A 139 5.39 -10.73 3.76
N LYS A 140 6.72 -10.66 3.67
CA LYS A 140 7.56 -10.85 4.85
C LYS A 140 7.07 -9.89 5.93
N GLN A 141 7.05 -10.32 7.19
CA GLN A 141 6.47 -9.50 8.25
C GLN A 141 7.03 -9.84 9.62
N GLU A 142 7.04 -8.84 10.50
CA GLU A 142 7.24 -9.02 11.94
C GLU A 142 5.88 -9.03 12.64
N SER A 143 5.62 -10.07 13.42
CA SER A 143 4.32 -10.32 14.05
C SER A 143 4.44 -10.33 15.58
N THR A 144 3.46 -9.71 16.22
CA THR A 144 3.19 -9.82 17.66
C THR A 144 1.75 -10.29 17.86
N SER A 145 1.30 -10.42 19.11
CA SER A 145 -0.09 -10.76 19.42
C SER A 145 -1.10 -9.63 19.16
N SER A 146 -0.62 -8.41 18.84
CA SER A 146 -1.47 -7.22 18.66
C SER A 146 -1.00 -6.29 17.53
N SER A 147 -0.10 -6.76 16.67
CA SER A 147 0.36 -6.03 15.49
C SER A 147 1.07 -6.96 14.52
N CYS A 148 0.98 -6.66 13.23
CA CYS A 148 1.85 -7.22 12.19
C CYS A 148 2.35 -6.10 11.27
N GLN A 149 3.66 -6.08 11.02
CA GLN A 149 4.31 -5.08 10.18
C GLN A 149 4.93 -5.75 8.96
N ALA A 150 4.51 -5.34 7.76
CA ALA A 150 5.16 -5.76 6.53
C ALA A 150 6.61 -5.24 6.50
N ILE A 151 7.54 -6.10 6.10
CA ILE A 151 8.94 -5.74 5.84
C ILE A 151 9.23 -5.96 4.36
N ASN A 152 10.25 -5.27 3.85
CA ASN A 152 10.64 -5.31 2.43
C ASN A 152 9.48 -4.93 1.49
N GLU A 153 8.82 -3.81 1.76
CA GLU A 153 7.68 -3.31 0.97
C GLU A 153 8.03 -3.10 -0.52
N GLU A 154 9.31 -2.99 -0.89
CA GLU A 154 9.76 -2.95 -2.27
C GLU A 154 9.42 -4.21 -3.07
N GLU A 155 9.36 -5.39 -2.43
CA GLU A 155 8.97 -6.65 -3.09
C GLU A 155 7.47 -6.66 -3.39
N VAL A 156 6.65 -6.14 -2.45
CA VAL A 156 5.21 -5.94 -2.65
C VAL A 156 4.96 -4.96 -3.79
N PHE A 157 5.66 -3.82 -3.76
CA PHE A 157 5.55 -2.79 -4.80
C PHE A 157 5.94 -3.34 -6.18
N ALA A 158 6.99 -4.17 -6.26
CA ALA A 158 7.41 -4.79 -7.50
C ALA A 158 6.30 -5.64 -8.13
N ILE A 159 5.62 -6.48 -7.32
CA ILE A 159 4.48 -7.31 -7.79
C ILE A 159 3.32 -6.41 -8.25
N GLN A 160 2.94 -5.42 -7.44
CA GLN A 160 1.84 -4.52 -7.78
C GLN A 160 2.12 -3.75 -9.07
N ASN A 161 3.33 -3.24 -9.24
CA ASN A 161 3.73 -2.50 -10.42
C ASN A 161 3.81 -3.41 -11.66
N GLU A 162 4.41 -4.59 -11.56
CA GLU A 162 4.51 -5.55 -12.68
C GLU A 162 3.13 -5.98 -13.18
N GLN A 163 2.18 -6.18 -12.27
CA GLN A 163 0.80 -6.58 -12.60
C GLN A 163 -0.17 -5.40 -12.78
N SER A 164 0.32 -4.15 -12.67
CA SER A 164 -0.51 -2.93 -12.77
C SER A 164 -1.72 -2.93 -11.81
N LEU A 165 -1.48 -3.33 -10.56
CA LEU A 165 -2.50 -3.48 -9.52
C LEU A 165 -2.64 -2.21 -8.67
N PHE A 166 -3.87 -1.89 -8.29
CA PHE A 166 -4.17 -0.87 -7.29
C PHE A 166 -4.14 -1.46 -5.87
N PRO A 167 -3.51 -0.80 -4.88
CA PRO A 167 -3.49 -1.24 -3.49
C PRO A 167 -4.82 -0.89 -2.78
N VAL A 168 -5.89 -1.59 -3.12
CA VAL A 168 -7.25 -1.27 -2.67
C VAL A 168 -7.57 -1.73 -1.25
N GLY A 169 -6.61 -2.32 -0.54
CA GLY A 169 -6.84 -2.69 0.85
C GLY A 169 -5.83 -3.69 1.39
N TRP A 170 -6.15 -4.18 2.57
CA TRP A 170 -5.35 -5.14 3.31
C TRP A 170 -6.25 -6.01 4.19
N ILE A 171 -5.70 -7.14 4.64
CA ILE A 171 -6.38 -8.12 5.48
C ILE A 171 -5.42 -8.54 6.60
N HIS A 172 -5.90 -8.64 7.84
CA HIS A 172 -5.11 -9.16 8.94
C HIS A 172 -5.94 -10.01 9.90
N THR A 173 -5.26 -10.76 10.75
CA THR A 173 -5.90 -11.56 11.81
C THR A 173 -5.83 -10.87 13.16
N HIS A 174 -6.90 -10.97 13.93
CA HIS A 174 -6.93 -10.88 15.39
C HIS A 174 -7.08 -12.31 15.96
N PRO A 175 -5.99 -13.00 16.33
CA PRO A 175 -6.08 -14.40 16.74
C PRO A 175 -6.99 -14.62 17.96
N SER A 176 -6.87 -13.75 18.97
CA SER A 176 -7.60 -13.85 20.24
C SER A 176 -8.49 -12.64 20.55
N GLN A 177 -8.33 -11.53 19.82
CA GLN A 177 -9.10 -10.31 20.02
C GLN A 177 -10.43 -10.36 19.27
N THR A 178 -11.35 -9.49 19.68
CA THR A 178 -12.62 -9.29 18.98
C THR A 178 -12.40 -8.62 17.62
N CYS A 179 -13.43 -8.62 16.78
CA CYS A 179 -13.39 -7.99 15.47
C CYS A 179 -13.61 -6.47 15.53
N PHE A 180 -12.53 -5.68 15.42
CA PHE A 180 -12.54 -4.21 15.40
C PHE A 180 -11.27 -3.69 14.73
N LEU A 181 -11.18 -2.39 14.40
CA LEU A 181 -9.92 -1.75 14.04
C LEU A 181 -9.22 -1.18 15.28
N SER A 182 -8.00 -1.64 15.54
CA SER A 182 -7.12 -1.15 16.61
C SER A 182 -6.60 0.27 16.32
N SER A 183 -5.92 0.87 17.31
CA SER A 183 -5.21 2.15 17.14
C SER A 183 -4.22 2.11 15.98
N VAL A 184 -3.46 1.01 15.86
CA VAL A 184 -2.50 0.82 14.76
C VAL A 184 -3.24 0.63 13.44
N ASP A 185 -4.34 -0.12 13.45
CA ASP A 185 -5.08 -0.45 12.23
C ASP A 185 -5.72 0.80 11.60
N VAL A 186 -6.29 1.70 12.41
CA VAL A 186 -6.89 2.93 11.88
C VAL A 186 -5.83 3.83 11.23
N HIS A 187 -4.62 3.90 11.80
CA HIS A 187 -3.49 4.64 11.23
C HIS A 187 -2.98 3.99 9.94
N THR A 188 -2.87 2.67 9.89
CA THR A 188 -2.54 1.94 8.65
C THR A 188 -3.60 2.21 7.58
N GLN A 189 -4.89 2.08 7.94
CA GLN A 189 -6.00 2.31 7.02
C GLN A 189 -6.04 3.74 6.49
N TYR A 190 -5.66 4.74 7.30
CA TYR A 190 -5.55 6.12 6.85
C TYR A 190 -4.60 6.26 5.66
N SER A 191 -3.41 5.66 5.74
CA SER A 191 -2.44 5.70 4.64
C SER A 191 -3.00 5.08 3.36
N TYR A 192 -3.69 3.93 3.45
CA TYR A 192 -4.35 3.31 2.29
C TYR A 192 -5.46 4.21 1.71
N GLN A 193 -6.32 4.77 2.56
CA GLN A 193 -7.49 5.54 2.13
C GLN A 193 -7.12 6.94 1.58
N VAL A 194 -5.98 7.50 1.99
CA VAL A 194 -5.41 8.71 1.36
C VAL A 194 -5.00 8.45 -0.10
N MET A 195 -4.46 7.26 -0.40
CA MET A 195 -4.04 6.90 -1.75
C MET A 195 -5.20 6.47 -2.64
N VAL A 196 -6.10 5.66 -2.08
CA VAL A 196 -7.23 5.05 -2.77
C VAL A 196 -8.47 5.27 -1.91
N PRO A 197 -9.38 6.18 -2.28
CA PRO A 197 -10.57 6.48 -1.48
C PRO A 197 -11.47 5.27 -1.19
N GLU A 198 -11.47 4.27 -2.07
CA GLU A 198 -12.17 2.99 -1.93
C GLU A 198 -11.44 1.96 -1.05
N ALA A 199 -10.28 2.30 -0.48
CA ALA A 199 -9.51 1.33 0.29
C ALA A 199 -10.28 0.82 1.51
N PHE A 200 -10.05 -0.44 1.87
CA PHE A 200 -10.69 -1.10 3.01
C PHE A 200 -9.73 -2.03 3.75
N ALA A 201 -10.06 -2.32 5.00
CA ALA A 201 -9.36 -3.27 5.86
C ALA A 201 -10.28 -4.46 6.18
N ILE A 202 -9.78 -5.69 6.04
CA ILE A 202 -10.47 -6.88 6.54
C ILE A 202 -9.81 -7.34 7.84
N VAL A 203 -10.59 -7.45 8.91
CA VAL A 203 -10.15 -8.07 10.17
C VAL A 203 -10.73 -9.48 10.24
N MET A 204 -9.88 -10.49 10.35
CA MET A 204 -10.27 -11.88 10.60
C MET A 204 -10.13 -12.19 12.10
N ALA A 205 -11.24 -12.43 12.80
CA ALA A 205 -11.28 -12.70 14.23
C ALA A 205 -11.81 -14.12 14.52
N PRO A 206 -11.02 -15.18 14.28
CA PRO A 206 -11.50 -16.56 14.30
C PRO A 206 -12.04 -17.03 15.66
N THR A 207 -11.65 -16.39 16.76
CA THR A 207 -12.09 -16.73 18.12
C THR A 207 -13.27 -15.86 18.60
N ASP A 208 -13.63 -14.80 17.86
CA ASP A 208 -14.76 -13.95 18.18
C ASP A 208 -16.08 -14.65 17.81
N THR A 209 -16.78 -15.14 18.83
CA THR A 209 -18.07 -15.83 18.68
C THR A 209 -19.21 -14.93 18.19
N SER A 210 -19.06 -13.61 18.27
CA SER A 210 -20.08 -12.65 17.83
C SER A 210 -19.90 -12.22 16.38
N ARG A 211 -18.64 -12.06 15.94
CA ARG A 211 -18.29 -11.56 14.62
C ARG A 211 -16.94 -12.10 14.17
N SER A 212 -16.94 -13.15 13.37
CA SER A 212 -15.69 -13.82 12.94
C SER A 212 -14.86 -13.04 11.94
N TYR A 213 -15.43 -12.01 11.30
CA TYR A 213 -14.70 -11.06 10.46
C TYR A 213 -15.45 -9.73 10.30
N GLY A 214 -14.71 -8.70 9.87
CA GLY A 214 -15.24 -7.38 9.55
C GLY A 214 -14.52 -6.78 8.36
N ILE A 215 -15.24 -5.96 7.59
CA ILE A 215 -14.70 -5.22 6.45
C ILE A 215 -14.96 -3.75 6.74
N PHE A 216 -13.90 -2.99 6.94
CA PHE A 216 -13.96 -1.65 7.51
C PHE A 216 -13.31 -0.62 6.59
N ARG A 217 -13.73 0.63 6.74
CA ARG A 217 -13.07 1.82 6.19
C ARG A 217 -13.11 2.94 7.21
N LEU A 218 -12.28 3.97 7.05
CA LEU A 218 -12.39 5.16 7.88
C LEU A 218 -13.61 5.98 7.45
N SER A 219 -14.29 6.58 8.42
CA SER A 219 -15.34 7.54 8.13
C SER A 219 -14.71 8.77 7.46
N ASP A 220 -15.38 9.30 6.44
CA ASP A 220 -14.87 10.36 5.57
C ASP A 220 -15.95 11.43 5.39
N PRO A 221 -15.71 12.69 5.77
CA PRO A 221 -14.42 13.29 6.16
C PRO A 221 -13.98 13.05 7.61
N GLY A 222 -14.86 12.49 8.44
CA GLY A 222 -14.70 12.45 9.89
C GLY A 222 -13.39 11.82 10.40
N GLY A 223 -13.29 10.50 10.36
CA GLY A 223 -12.14 9.75 10.83
C GLY A 223 -10.85 10.06 10.06
N MET A 224 -10.97 10.31 8.75
CA MET A 224 -9.85 10.79 7.92
C MET A 224 -9.26 12.09 8.46
N SER A 225 -10.09 13.05 8.88
CA SER A 225 -9.63 14.33 9.43
C SER A 225 -8.98 14.16 10.81
N VAL A 226 -9.52 13.30 11.67
CA VAL A 226 -8.95 13.01 12.99
C VAL A 226 -7.53 12.42 12.86
N LEU A 227 -7.36 11.45 11.98
CA LEU A 227 -6.07 10.76 11.82
C LEU A 227 -5.03 11.60 11.11
N LYS A 228 -5.45 12.46 10.17
CA LYS A 228 -4.57 13.44 9.51
C LYS A 228 -3.84 14.36 10.52
N GLU A 229 -4.54 14.78 11.56
CA GLU A 229 -4.01 15.74 12.56
C GLU A 229 -3.36 15.03 13.77
N CYS A 230 -3.43 13.70 13.84
CA CYS A 230 -2.87 12.94 14.95
C CYS A 230 -1.34 12.93 14.92
N GLN A 231 -0.72 13.24 16.06
CA GLN A 231 0.74 13.25 16.25
C GLN A 231 1.18 12.36 17.42
N GLU A 232 0.26 11.53 17.94
CA GLU A 232 0.53 10.64 19.06
C GLU A 232 1.37 9.43 18.62
N THR A 233 2.14 8.87 19.56
CA THR A 233 3.04 7.73 19.29
C THR A 233 2.70 6.57 20.20
N GLY A 234 2.95 5.34 19.73
CA GLY A 234 2.53 4.12 20.41
C GLY A 234 1.01 3.90 20.34
N PHE A 235 0.52 2.90 21.08
CA PHE A 235 -0.91 2.61 21.13
C PHE A 235 -1.67 3.69 21.91
N HIS A 236 -2.62 4.35 21.26
CA HIS A 236 -3.41 5.43 21.84
C HIS A 236 -4.89 5.40 21.39
N PRO A 237 -5.84 5.81 22.24
CA PRO A 237 -7.24 5.90 21.86
C PRO A 237 -7.52 7.16 21.04
N HIS A 238 -8.49 7.07 20.14
CA HIS A 238 -9.10 8.24 19.51
C HIS A 238 -10.46 8.51 20.12
N LYS A 239 -10.82 9.80 20.26
CA LYS A 239 -12.15 10.19 20.75
C LYS A 239 -13.16 10.05 19.63
N ASP A 240 -14.40 9.73 20.01
CA ASP A 240 -15.55 9.83 19.12
C ASP A 240 -15.66 11.25 18.56
N LEU A 241 -16.20 11.34 17.35
CA LEU A 241 -16.37 12.62 16.68
C LEU A 241 -17.42 13.47 17.39
N ALA A 242 -17.34 14.79 17.18
CA ALA A 242 -18.24 15.75 17.82
C ALA A 242 -19.73 15.52 17.48
N ASP A 243 -20.01 14.87 16.35
CA ASP A 243 -21.34 14.47 15.89
C ASP A 243 -21.80 13.10 16.43
N GLY A 244 -20.97 12.43 17.23
CA GLY A 244 -21.22 11.09 17.78
C GLY A 244 -20.92 9.95 16.82
N SER A 245 -20.35 10.22 15.64
CA SER A 245 -19.89 9.18 14.72
C SER A 245 -18.56 8.57 15.17
N THR A 246 -18.32 7.34 14.72
CA THR A 246 -17.08 6.59 14.98
C THR A 246 -16.00 6.95 13.96
N ILE A 247 -14.74 6.74 14.33
CA ILE A 247 -13.59 7.01 13.45
C ILE A 247 -13.53 6.09 12.21
N TYR A 248 -14.17 4.93 12.29
CA TYR A 248 -14.31 3.96 11.21
C TYR A 248 -15.71 3.37 11.19
N GLU A 249 -16.07 2.77 10.06
CA GLU A 249 -17.39 2.18 9.80
C GLU A 249 -17.25 0.89 8.96
N ASP A 250 -18.34 0.12 8.87
CA ASP A 250 -18.42 -1.01 7.96
C ASP A 250 -18.37 -0.53 6.50
N CYS A 251 -17.54 -1.16 5.67
CA CYS A 251 -17.37 -0.79 4.27
C CYS A 251 -18.50 -1.39 3.42
N SER A 252 -19.43 -0.53 2.99
CA SER A 252 -20.61 -0.94 2.20
C SER A 252 -20.37 -1.10 0.71
N SER A 253 -19.24 -0.59 0.19
CA SER A 253 -18.87 -0.68 -1.23
C SER A 253 -18.13 -1.96 -1.62
N VAL A 254 -17.99 -2.92 -0.71
CA VAL A 254 -17.29 -4.19 -0.94
C VAL A 254 -18.28 -5.36 -1.11
N TYR A 255 -18.20 -6.04 -2.25
CA TYR A 255 -19.08 -7.15 -2.62
C TYR A 255 -18.32 -8.45 -2.80
N LYS A 256 -18.82 -9.55 -2.22
CA LYS A 256 -18.26 -10.88 -2.47
C LYS A 256 -18.70 -11.38 -3.85
N ASN A 257 -17.75 -11.85 -4.64
CA ASN A 257 -17.96 -12.39 -5.98
C ASN A 257 -17.46 -13.84 -6.05
N SER A 258 -18.33 -14.78 -6.42
CA SER A 258 -17.99 -16.21 -6.53
C SER A 258 -17.32 -16.58 -7.85
N ASN A 259 -17.45 -15.72 -8.87
CA ASN A 259 -16.83 -15.91 -10.17
C ASN A 259 -15.43 -15.29 -10.26
N LEU A 260 -15.05 -14.46 -9.29
CA LEU A 260 -13.75 -13.82 -9.24
C LEU A 260 -12.70 -14.79 -8.72
N ARG A 261 -11.64 -14.97 -9.51
CA ARG A 261 -10.44 -15.70 -9.14
C ARG A 261 -9.37 -14.70 -8.70
N PHE A 262 -8.45 -15.17 -7.87
CA PHE A 262 -7.31 -14.39 -7.44
C PHE A 262 -6.06 -15.25 -7.33
N GLU A 263 -4.92 -14.59 -7.38
CA GLU A 263 -3.60 -15.19 -7.20
C GLU A 263 -3.06 -14.85 -5.81
N ILE A 264 -2.25 -15.76 -5.26
CA ILE A 264 -1.61 -15.59 -3.96
C ILE A 264 -0.10 -15.55 -4.17
N PHE A 265 0.54 -14.48 -3.69
CA PHE A 265 1.99 -14.33 -3.64
C PHE A 265 2.43 -14.38 -2.18
N ASP A 266 3.00 -15.50 -1.76
CA ASP A 266 3.56 -15.64 -0.41
C ASP A 266 5.08 -15.38 -0.44
N LEU A 267 5.52 -14.31 0.22
CA LEU A 267 6.90 -13.83 0.21
C LEU A 267 7.70 -14.21 1.47
N ARG A 268 7.08 -14.91 2.43
CA ARG A 268 7.67 -15.22 3.75
C ARG A 268 8.87 -16.16 3.69
#